data_AF-A0A695LG76-F1
#
_entry.id   AF-A0A695LG76-F1
#
_cell.length_a   1.000
_cell.length_b   1.000
_cell.length_c   1.000
_cell.angle_alpha   90.00
_cell.angle_beta   90.00
_cell.angle_gamma   90.00
#
_symmetry.space_group_name_H-M   'P 1'
#
loop_
_entity.id
_entity.type
_entity.pdbx_description
1 polymer ?
#
loop_
_entity_poly.entity_id
_entity_poly.type
_entity_poly.pdbx_seq_one_letter_code
_entity_poly.pdbx_strand_id
1 'polypeptide(L)'
;FIFIQILRKIKLKDVIFVPLIGLMFGGIISAITTFFAYALNYIQNIQGWLQGSMANVMQGNYELLYISLPLFILAYFLAHKITIVGMGEDIALNLGISYNGILFLGLMIVSIITSLVIVSVGIIPFLGLIIPNLVALYLGDNLRKNLIYIALCGALFLLVCDIISRLVIFPFEMPLSITTGVLGSLIFIFLLLKRKVYA
;
A
#
# COMPACT_ATOMS: atom_id res chain seq x y z
N PHE A 1 5.77 -17.13 -1.43
CA PHE A 1 5.49 -18.57 -1.62
C PHE A 1 4.75 -19.18 -0.43
N ILE A 2 5.29 -19.10 0.80
CA ILE A 2 4.66 -19.62 2.03
C ILE A 2 3.26 -19.03 2.26
N PHE A 3 3.10 -17.71 2.12
CA PHE A 3 1.80 -17.03 2.25
C PHE A 3 0.69 -17.63 1.37
N ILE A 4 1.02 -17.94 0.11
CA ILE A 4 0.07 -18.50 -0.86
C ILE A 4 -0.22 -19.98 -0.54
N GLN A 5 0.75 -20.73 -0.04
CA GLN A 5 0.52 -22.11 0.42
C GLN A 5 -0.43 -22.15 1.63
N ILE A 6 -0.31 -21.20 2.57
CA ILE A 6 -1.22 -21.07 3.70
C ILE A 6 -2.64 -20.77 3.21
N LEU A 7 -2.78 -19.80 2.31
CA LEU A 7 -4.06 -19.45 1.69
C LEU A 7 -4.75 -20.65 1.03
N ARG A 8 -4.00 -21.47 0.30
CA ARG A 8 -4.54 -22.65 -0.40
C ARG A 8 -5.07 -23.74 0.53
N LYS A 9 -4.60 -23.80 1.78
CA LYS A 9 -5.04 -24.81 2.75
C LYS A 9 -6.36 -24.45 3.45
N ILE A 10 -6.83 -23.21 3.32
CA ILE A 10 -8.04 -22.75 3.98
C ILE A 10 -9.22 -22.91 3.02
N LYS A 11 -10.19 -23.74 3.41
CA LYS A 11 -11.37 -24.10 2.59
C LYS A 11 -12.43 -22.99 2.51
N LEU A 12 -12.44 -22.05 3.45
CA LEU A 12 -13.39 -20.93 3.46
C LEU A 12 -12.77 -19.74 2.70
N LYS A 13 -13.26 -19.52 1.48
CA LYS A 13 -12.79 -18.49 0.54
C LYS A 13 -13.44 -17.11 0.78
N ASP A 14 -13.76 -16.74 2.02
CA ASP A 14 -14.26 -15.38 2.25
C ASP A 14 -13.14 -14.36 2.04
N VAL A 15 -13.49 -13.24 1.38
CA VAL A 15 -12.56 -12.16 1.00
C VAL A 15 -11.78 -11.62 2.21
N ILE A 16 -12.32 -11.78 3.42
CA ILE A 16 -11.76 -11.29 4.69
C ILE A 16 -10.57 -12.13 5.18
N PHE A 17 -10.46 -13.42 4.78
CA PHE A 17 -9.38 -14.27 5.24
C PHE A 17 -8.01 -13.86 4.69
N VAL A 18 -7.96 -13.32 3.46
CA VAL A 18 -6.69 -12.94 2.82
C VAL A 18 -5.98 -11.83 3.60
N PRO A 19 -6.63 -10.69 3.93
CA PRO A 19 -6.04 -9.68 4.80
C PRO A 19 -5.71 -10.20 6.20
N LEU A 20 -6.57 -11.03 6.80
CA LEU A 20 -6.37 -11.55 8.16
C LEU A 20 -5.09 -12.38 8.26
N ILE A 21 -4.87 -13.31 7.33
CA ILE A 21 -3.65 -14.11 7.27
C ILE A 21 -2.43 -13.21 7.04
N GLY A 22 -2.59 -12.18 6.21
CA GLY A 22 -1.55 -11.17 5.97
C GLY A 22 -1.15 -10.46 7.26
N LEU A 23 -2.12 -10.02 8.06
CA LEU A 23 -1.90 -9.40 9.36
C LEU A 23 -1.22 -10.35 10.34
N MET A 24 -1.67 -11.61 10.43
CA MET A 24 -1.08 -12.61 11.32
C MET A 24 0.38 -12.91 10.93
N PHE A 25 0.65 -13.14 9.65
CA PHE A 25 1.99 -13.42 9.15
C PHE A 25 2.92 -12.22 9.32
N GLY A 26 2.42 -11.01 9.04
CA GLY A 26 3.13 -9.76 9.31
C GLY A 26 3.46 -9.58 10.79
N GLY A 27 2.54 -9.94 11.69
CA GLY A 27 2.77 -9.92 13.13
C GLY A 27 3.89 -10.86 13.58
N ILE A 28 3.95 -12.07 13.03
CA ILE A 28 5.05 -13.02 13.30
C ILE A 28 6.40 -12.44 12.86
N ILE A 29 6.47 -11.91 11.63
CA ILE A 29 7.71 -11.29 11.12
C ILE A 29 8.11 -10.09 12.00
N SER A 30 7.15 -9.23 12.35
CA SER A 30 7.39 -8.06 13.20
C SER A 30 7.90 -8.44 14.59
N ALA A 31 7.37 -9.51 15.18
CA ALA A 31 7.86 -10.01 16.47
C ALA A 31 9.33 -10.48 16.37
N ILE A 32 9.68 -11.20 15.30
CA ILE A 32 11.07 -11.64 15.06
C ILE A 32 11.98 -10.42 14.87
N THR A 33 11.58 -9.45 14.04
CA THR A 33 12.34 -8.21 13.83
C THR A 33 12.55 -7.46 15.15
N THR A 34 11.52 -7.37 15.97
CA THR A 34 11.57 -6.68 17.27
C THR A 34 12.49 -7.40 18.25
N PHE A 35 12.49 -8.74 18.26
CA PHE A 35 13.43 -9.51 19.08
C PHE A 35 14.89 -9.20 18.73
N PHE A 36 15.24 -9.19 17.44
CA PHE A 36 16.59 -8.80 17.00
C PHE A 36 16.90 -7.33 17.32
N ALA A 37 15.91 -6.44 17.20
CA ALA A 37 16.05 -5.03 17.58
C ALA A 37 16.46 -4.88 19.05
N TYR A 38 15.84 -5.67 19.94
CA TYR A 38 16.19 -5.70 21.35
C TYR A 38 17.57 -6.31 21.59
N ALA A 39 17.84 -7.49 21.01
CA ALA A 39 19.11 -8.19 21.20
C ALA A 39 20.34 -7.36 20.76
N LEU A 40 20.17 -6.51 19.75
CA LEU A 40 21.24 -5.69 19.17
C LEU A 40 21.19 -4.21 19.61
N ASN A 41 20.30 -3.83 20.53
CA ASN A 41 20.08 -2.44 20.95
C ASN A 41 19.73 -1.46 19.81
N TYR A 42 19.09 -1.94 18.74
CA TYR A 42 18.63 -1.15 17.60
C TYR A 42 17.16 -0.70 17.70
N ILE A 43 16.51 -0.87 18.85
CA ILE A 43 15.09 -0.56 19.01
C ILE A 43 14.75 0.89 18.61
N GLN A 44 15.57 1.87 19.00
CA GLN A 44 15.33 3.28 18.66
C GLN A 44 15.45 3.55 17.15
N ASN A 45 16.41 2.92 16.48
CA ASN A 45 16.60 3.04 15.03
C ASN A 45 15.42 2.43 14.26
N ILE A 46 14.96 1.25 14.66
CA ILE A 46 13.80 0.59 14.05
C ILE A 46 12.54 1.41 14.25
N GLN A 47 12.31 1.96 15.44
CA GLN A 47 11.15 2.82 15.68
C GLN A 47 11.20 4.11 14.86
N GLY A 48 12.38 4.71 14.70
CA GLY A 48 12.57 5.87 13.82
C GLY A 48 12.28 5.53 12.34
N TRP A 49 12.76 4.39 11.85
CA TRP A 49 12.54 3.95 10.47
C TRP A 49 11.07 3.62 10.18
N LEU A 50 10.38 2.96 11.13
CA LEU A 50 8.95 2.67 11.02
C LEU A 50 8.08 3.93 10.93
N GLN A 51 8.55 5.06 11.49
CA GLN A 51 7.82 6.33 11.44
C GLN A 51 7.89 7.06 10.09
N GLY A 52 8.56 6.52 9.07
CA GLY A 52 8.45 7.01 7.69
C GLY A 52 8.94 8.45 7.47
N SER A 53 10.00 8.63 6.70
CA SER A 53 10.52 9.97 6.38
C SER A 53 11.13 10.03 4.98
N MET A 54 10.81 11.11 4.26
CA MET A 54 11.42 11.41 2.96
C MET A 54 12.79 12.12 3.10
N ALA A 55 13.20 12.50 4.31
CA ALA A 55 14.48 13.15 4.58
C ALA A 55 15.67 12.33 4.07
N ASN A 56 15.66 11.01 4.36
CA ASN A 56 16.71 10.08 3.95
C ASN A 56 16.73 9.84 2.43
N VAL A 57 15.59 10.00 1.75
CA VAL A 57 15.48 9.83 0.29
C VAL A 57 16.19 10.97 -0.43
N MET A 58 16.06 12.20 0.08
CA MET A 58 16.74 13.37 -0.48
C MET A 58 18.27 13.31 -0.35
N GLN A 59 18.81 12.40 0.46
CA GLN A 59 20.25 12.19 0.66
C GLN A 59 20.87 11.19 -0.34
N GLY A 60 20.13 10.73 -1.36
CA GLY A 60 20.65 9.90 -2.46
C GLY A 60 20.10 8.47 -2.52
N ASN A 61 19.26 8.05 -1.57
CA ASN A 61 18.71 6.69 -1.51
C ASN A 61 17.46 6.46 -2.39
N TYR A 62 17.30 7.23 -3.47
CA TYR A 62 16.13 7.16 -4.36
C TYR A 62 16.31 6.19 -5.53
N GLU A 63 17.52 5.69 -5.79
CA GLU A 63 17.82 4.87 -6.97
C GLU A 63 17.00 3.57 -7.02
N LEU A 64 16.77 2.94 -5.87
CA LEU A 64 15.94 1.75 -5.72
C LEU A 64 14.48 1.99 -6.17
N LEU A 65 13.99 3.23 -6.06
CA LEU A 65 12.63 3.58 -6.48
C LEU A 65 12.48 3.55 -8.01
N TYR A 66 13.55 3.68 -8.79
CA TYR A 66 13.45 3.57 -10.25
C TYR A 66 13.00 2.18 -10.70
N ILE A 67 13.26 1.14 -9.92
CA ILE A 67 12.79 -0.23 -10.20
C ILE A 67 11.26 -0.32 -10.08
N SER A 68 10.62 0.55 -9.30
CA SER A 68 9.17 0.56 -9.17
C SER A 68 8.45 1.01 -10.46
N LEU A 69 9.11 1.82 -11.30
CA LEU A 69 8.53 2.37 -12.53
C LEU A 69 8.20 1.30 -13.58
N PRO A 70 9.12 0.40 -14.00
CA PRO A 70 8.79 -0.67 -14.95
C PRO A 70 7.77 -1.65 -14.36
N LEU A 71 7.81 -1.91 -13.05
CA LEU A 71 6.82 -2.76 -12.37
C LEU A 71 5.42 -2.11 -12.37
N PHE A 72 5.34 -0.80 -12.21
CA PHE A 72 4.09 -0.05 -12.32
C PHE A 72 3.52 -0.10 -13.74
N ILE A 73 4.37 0.06 -14.76
CA ILE A 73 3.96 -0.07 -16.17
C ILE A 73 3.42 -1.48 -16.43
N LEU A 74 4.10 -2.51 -15.91
CA LEU A 74 3.65 -3.89 -16.02
C LEU A 74 2.30 -4.10 -15.31
N ALA A 75 2.11 -3.54 -14.10
CA ALA A 75 0.84 -3.56 -13.39
C ALA A 75 -0.28 -2.88 -14.19
N TYR A 76 0.00 -1.77 -14.88
CA TYR A 76 -0.96 -1.06 -15.71
C TYR A 76 -1.47 -1.93 -16.87
N PHE A 77 -0.60 -2.67 -17.54
CA PHE A 77 -1.02 -3.62 -18.58
C PHE A 77 -1.85 -4.78 -18.03
N LEU A 78 -1.56 -5.22 -16.80
CA LEU A 78 -2.33 -6.28 -16.13
C LEU A 78 -3.61 -5.78 -15.46
N ALA A 79 -3.82 -4.48 -15.30
CA ALA A 79 -4.92 -3.91 -14.53
C ALA A 79 -6.30 -4.42 -14.97
N HIS A 80 -6.50 -4.61 -16.28
CA HIS A 80 -7.75 -5.18 -16.80
C HIS A 80 -7.96 -6.63 -16.35
N LYS A 81 -6.91 -7.46 -16.43
CA LYS A 81 -6.95 -8.86 -15.99
C LYS A 81 -7.15 -8.95 -14.46
N ILE A 82 -6.54 -8.05 -13.70
CA ILE A 82 -6.74 -7.94 -12.25
C ILE A 82 -8.19 -7.57 -11.91
N THR A 83 -8.80 -6.66 -12.69
CA THR A 83 -10.21 -6.27 -12.52
C THR A 83 -11.12 -7.49 -12.72
N ILE A 84 -10.90 -8.29 -13.76
CA ILE A 84 -11.68 -9.48 -14.05
C ILE A 84 -11.52 -10.53 -12.95
N VAL A 85 -10.28 -10.76 -12.48
CA VAL A 85 -10.00 -11.65 -11.34
C VAL A 85 -10.71 -11.18 -10.07
N GLY A 86 -10.83 -9.86 -9.86
CA GLY A 86 -11.58 -9.27 -8.76
C GLY A 86 -13.10 -9.50 -8.82
N MET A 87 -13.66 -9.84 -9.99
CA MET A 87 -15.08 -10.18 -10.14
C MET A 87 -15.40 -11.62 -9.69
N GLY A 88 -14.39 -12.49 -9.57
CA GLY A 88 -14.54 -13.85 -9.09
C GLY A 88 -13.78 -14.88 -9.93
N GLU A 89 -13.50 -16.02 -9.32
CA GLU A 89 -12.78 -17.14 -9.96
C GLU A 89 -13.56 -17.69 -11.16
N ASP A 90 -14.88 -17.87 -11.02
CA ASP A 90 -15.73 -18.41 -12.08
C ASP A 90 -15.80 -17.48 -13.31
N ILE A 91 -15.88 -16.16 -13.09
CA ILE A 91 -15.94 -15.17 -14.17
C ILE A 91 -14.59 -15.14 -14.92
N ALA A 92 -13.48 -15.18 -14.19
CA ALA A 92 -12.15 -15.20 -14.80
C ALA A 92 -11.94 -16.46 -15.67
N LEU A 93 -12.32 -17.64 -15.16
CA LEU A 93 -12.18 -18.90 -15.91
C LEU A 93 -13.06 -18.92 -17.17
N ASN A 94 -14.30 -18.42 -17.10
CA ASN A 94 -15.20 -18.34 -18.25
C ASN A 94 -14.67 -17.42 -19.37
N LEU A 95 -13.88 -16.40 -19.02
CA LEU A 95 -13.25 -15.48 -19.97
C LEU A 95 -11.89 -15.98 -20.50
N GLY A 96 -11.50 -17.23 -20.18
CA GLY A 96 -10.22 -17.83 -20.61
C GLY A 96 -9.01 -17.29 -19.85
N ILE A 97 -9.22 -16.66 -18.70
CA ILE A 97 -8.19 -16.01 -17.90
C ILE A 97 -7.77 -16.92 -16.74
N SER A 98 -6.46 -17.15 -16.60
CA SER A 98 -5.92 -17.97 -15.52
C SER A 98 -5.96 -17.22 -14.18
N TYR A 99 -7.02 -17.46 -13.39
CA TYR A 99 -7.23 -16.83 -12.07
C TYR A 99 -5.99 -16.90 -11.18
N ASN A 100 -5.47 -18.11 -10.95
CA ASN A 100 -4.30 -18.33 -10.11
C ASN A 100 -3.02 -17.67 -10.65
N GLY A 101 -2.86 -17.62 -11.97
CA GLY A 101 -1.69 -17.04 -12.61
C GLY A 101 -1.63 -15.53 -12.42
N ILE A 102 -2.74 -14.84 -12.65
CA ILE A 102 -2.83 -13.38 -12.51
C ILE A 102 -2.84 -12.96 -11.04
N LEU A 103 -3.50 -13.72 -10.16
CA LEU A 103 -3.45 -13.44 -8.73
C LEU A 103 -2.00 -13.52 -8.22
N PHE A 104 -1.26 -14.57 -8.60
CA PHE A 104 0.15 -14.72 -8.24
C PHE A 104 1.01 -13.58 -8.77
N LEU A 105 0.86 -13.24 -10.05
CA LEU A 105 1.65 -12.21 -10.71
C LEU A 105 1.33 -10.82 -10.13
N GLY A 106 0.06 -10.52 -9.88
CA GLY A 106 -0.36 -9.30 -9.21
C GLY A 106 0.22 -9.16 -7.79
N LEU A 107 0.13 -10.23 -6.99
CA LEU A 107 0.73 -10.26 -5.65
C LEU A 107 2.25 -10.07 -5.68
N MET A 108 2.95 -10.69 -6.63
CA MET A 108 4.40 -10.50 -6.85
C MET A 108 4.73 -9.03 -7.11
N ILE A 109 4.07 -8.41 -8.09
CA ILE A 109 4.33 -7.01 -8.45
C ILE A 109 4.09 -6.09 -7.25
N VAL A 110 2.92 -6.22 -6.62
CA VAL A 110 2.56 -5.38 -5.47
C VAL A 110 3.55 -5.57 -4.33
N SER A 111 3.95 -6.81 -4.02
CA SER A 111 4.91 -7.09 -2.95
C SER A 111 6.29 -6.48 -3.22
N ILE A 112 6.77 -6.52 -4.47
CA ILE A 112 8.07 -5.94 -4.82
C ILE A 112 8.00 -4.41 -4.75
N ILE A 113 6.97 -3.80 -5.33
CA ILE A 113 6.78 -2.33 -5.28
C ILE A 113 6.67 -1.85 -3.83
N THR A 114 5.83 -2.49 -3.01
CA THR A 114 5.65 -2.08 -1.61
C THR A 114 6.92 -2.27 -0.80
N SER A 115 7.66 -3.36 -1.01
CA SER A 115 8.95 -3.59 -0.35
C SER A 115 9.96 -2.48 -0.68
N LEU A 116 10.11 -2.14 -1.98
CA LEU A 116 11.02 -1.06 -2.41
C LEU A 116 10.64 0.29 -1.76
N VAL A 117 9.36 0.64 -1.77
CA VAL A 117 8.88 1.89 -1.18
C VAL A 117 9.10 1.91 0.33
N ILE A 118 8.77 0.83 1.04
CA ILE A 118 8.91 0.76 2.50
C ILE A 118 10.39 0.79 2.92
N VAL A 119 11.27 0.11 2.19
CA VAL A 119 12.73 0.16 2.46
C VAL A 119 13.29 1.57 2.31
N SER A 120 12.88 2.30 1.27
CA SER A 120 13.38 3.65 1.00
C SER A 120 12.77 4.72 1.92
N VAL A 121 11.47 4.67 2.18
CA VAL A 121 10.73 5.76 2.82
C VAL A 121 10.25 5.42 4.24
N GLY A 122 10.05 4.14 4.54
CA GLY A 122 9.36 3.66 5.74
C GLY A 122 7.85 3.51 5.54
N ILE A 123 7.10 3.37 6.65
CA ILE A 123 5.66 3.10 6.60
C ILE A 123 4.88 4.41 6.47
N ILE A 124 4.03 4.48 5.44
CA ILE A 124 3.10 5.59 5.24
C ILE A 124 1.67 5.07 5.46
N PRO A 125 1.00 5.49 6.54
CA PRO A 125 -0.34 5.00 6.85
C PRO A 125 -1.40 5.62 5.92
N PHE A 126 -2.53 4.92 5.77
CA PHE A 126 -3.76 5.34 5.09
C PHE A 126 -3.71 5.69 3.59
N LEU A 127 -2.54 5.90 2.99
CA LEU A 127 -2.42 6.28 1.57
C LEU A 127 -3.15 5.29 0.64
N GLY A 128 -2.92 3.99 0.85
CA GLY A 128 -3.52 2.92 0.06
C GLY A 128 -5.02 2.72 0.28
N LEU A 129 -5.61 3.35 1.29
CA LEU A 129 -7.05 3.33 1.53
C LEU A 129 -7.71 4.59 1.02
N ILE A 130 -7.14 5.77 1.31
CA ILE A 130 -7.81 7.04 1.05
C ILE A 130 -7.83 7.37 -0.44
N ILE A 131 -6.67 7.30 -1.09
CA ILE A 131 -6.52 7.77 -2.46
C ILE A 131 -7.31 6.92 -3.45
N PRO A 132 -7.25 5.57 -3.41
CA PRO A 132 -8.06 4.75 -4.31
C PRO A 132 -9.56 4.96 -4.12
N ASN A 133 -10.03 5.08 -2.86
CA ASN A 133 -11.43 5.31 -2.57
C ASN A 133 -11.90 6.71 -3.01
N LEU A 134 -11.07 7.75 -2.83
CA LEU A 134 -11.36 9.09 -3.36
C LEU A 134 -11.51 9.06 -4.88
N VAL A 135 -10.55 8.45 -5.58
CA VAL A 135 -10.59 8.38 -7.04
C VAL A 135 -11.81 7.57 -7.51
N ALA A 136 -12.11 6.44 -6.87
CA ALA A 136 -13.28 5.62 -7.19
C ALA A 136 -14.61 6.37 -7.00
N LEU A 137 -14.72 7.23 -5.97
CA LEU A 137 -15.90 8.06 -5.75
C LEU A 137 -16.18 9.04 -6.90
N TYR A 138 -15.15 9.53 -7.59
CA TYR A 138 -15.31 10.50 -8.69
C TYR A 138 -15.30 9.87 -10.08
N LEU A 139 -14.51 8.82 -10.31
CA LEU A 139 -14.26 8.22 -11.64
C LEU A 139 -14.89 6.83 -11.83
N GLY A 140 -15.54 6.27 -10.78
CA GLY A 140 -16.12 4.92 -10.77
C GLY A 140 -15.08 3.82 -10.53
N ASP A 141 -15.46 2.54 -10.66
CA ASP A 141 -14.61 1.39 -10.26
C ASP A 141 -13.70 0.80 -11.36
N ASN A 142 -13.34 1.58 -12.38
CA ASN A 142 -12.47 1.07 -13.45
C ASN A 142 -10.99 1.16 -13.08
N LEU A 143 -10.42 0.06 -12.58
CA LEU A 143 -9.01 0.01 -12.13
C LEU A 143 -8.00 0.52 -13.16
N ARG A 144 -8.15 0.13 -14.44
CA ARG A 144 -7.18 0.52 -15.49
C ARG A 144 -7.18 2.02 -15.71
N LYS A 145 -8.36 2.65 -15.81
CA LYS A 145 -8.46 4.10 -15.98
C LYS A 145 -8.00 4.82 -14.72
N ASN A 146 -8.37 4.30 -13.55
CA ASN A 146 -8.10 4.93 -12.27
C ASN A 146 -6.65 4.83 -11.85
N LEU A 147 -5.88 3.82 -12.27
CA LEU A 147 -4.52 3.58 -11.79
C LEU A 147 -3.62 4.82 -11.90
N ILE A 148 -3.70 5.54 -13.03
CA ILE A 148 -2.92 6.76 -13.28
C ILE A 148 -3.40 7.90 -12.36
N TYR A 149 -4.71 8.08 -12.23
CA TYR A 149 -5.27 9.09 -11.33
C TYR A 149 -4.94 8.81 -9.87
N ILE A 150 -4.95 7.54 -9.45
CA ILE A 150 -4.55 7.10 -8.10
C ILE A 150 -3.08 7.46 -7.86
N ALA A 151 -2.19 7.16 -8.83
CA ALA A 151 -0.78 7.48 -8.72
C ALA A 151 -0.54 9.00 -8.60
N LEU A 152 -1.20 9.80 -9.45
CA LEU A 152 -1.06 11.25 -9.46
C LEU A 152 -1.65 11.91 -8.21
N CYS A 153 -2.87 11.54 -7.81
CA CYS A 153 -3.50 12.03 -6.59
C CYS A 153 -2.70 11.63 -5.35
N GLY A 154 -2.15 10.41 -5.33
CA GLY A 154 -1.30 9.94 -4.25
C GLY A 154 0.01 10.71 -4.14
N ALA A 155 0.68 10.94 -5.28
CA ALA A 155 1.89 11.76 -5.33
C ALA A 155 1.63 13.20 -4.86
N LEU A 156 0.55 13.82 -5.32
CA LEU A 156 0.16 15.17 -4.90
C LEU A 156 -0.15 15.22 -3.40
N PHE A 157 -0.90 14.26 -2.88
CA PHE A 157 -1.22 14.17 -1.46
C PHE A 157 0.03 14.03 -0.59
N LEU A 158 0.96 13.15 -0.97
CA LEU A 158 2.22 12.98 -0.26
C LEU A 158 3.08 14.24 -0.30
N LEU A 159 3.16 14.91 -1.45
CA LEU A 159 3.90 16.17 -1.59
C LEU A 159 3.35 17.24 -0.65
N VAL A 160 2.01 17.38 -0.58
CA VAL A 160 1.38 18.32 0.36
C VAL A 160 1.68 17.94 1.81
N CYS A 161 1.62 16.65 2.15
CA CYS A 161 1.96 16.19 3.50
C CYS A 161 3.44 16.46 3.86
N ASP A 162 4.37 16.27 2.92
CA ASP A 162 5.80 16.53 3.13
C ASP A 162 6.10 18.03 3.30
N ILE A 163 5.44 18.88 2.53
CA ILE A 163 5.55 20.34 2.74
C ILE A 163 5.04 20.72 4.12
N ILE A 164 3.87 20.21 4.53
CA ILE A 164 3.29 20.51 5.84
C ILE A 164 4.22 19.99 6.96
N SER A 165 4.78 18.79 6.84
CA SER A 165 5.64 18.21 7.88
C SER A 165 6.90 19.04 8.11
N ARG A 166 7.44 19.68 7.06
CA ARG A 166 8.61 20.58 7.12
C ARG A 166 8.28 21.97 7.65
N LEU A 167 7.05 22.46 7.43
CA LEU A 167 6.65 23.80 7.85
C LEU A 167 6.22 23.88 9.32
N VAL A 168 5.61 22.83 9.87
CA VAL A 168 5.01 22.89 11.22
C VAL A 168 6.05 23.04 12.34
N ILE A 169 7.23 22.43 12.23
CA ILE A 169 8.28 22.48 13.27
C ILE A 169 9.63 22.92 12.67
N PHE A 170 9.66 23.96 11.84
CA PHE A 170 10.93 24.46 11.29
C PHE A 170 11.91 24.87 12.41
N PRO A 171 13.20 24.47 12.40
CA PRO A 171 13.98 23.78 11.35
C PRO A 171 14.03 22.23 11.46
N PHE A 172 13.26 21.63 12.36
CA PHE A 172 13.19 20.18 12.55
C PHE A 172 12.20 19.54 11.57
N GLU A 173 12.52 18.33 11.10
CA GLU A 173 11.64 17.58 10.20
C GLU A 173 10.77 16.61 11.01
N MET A 174 9.45 16.79 10.95
CA MET A 174 8.51 15.84 11.54
C MET A 174 8.35 14.61 10.62
N PRO A 175 8.23 13.38 11.17
CA PRO A 175 7.98 12.21 10.36
C PRO A 175 6.73 12.35 9.47
N LEU A 176 6.85 11.96 8.20
CA LEU A 176 5.78 12.07 7.22
C LEU A 176 4.57 11.20 7.62
N SER A 177 4.79 10.08 8.31
CA SER A 177 3.70 9.22 8.79
C SER A 177 2.72 9.94 9.72
N ILE A 178 3.19 10.94 10.49
CA ILE A 178 2.35 11.69 11.43
C ILE A 178 1.41 12.61 10.64
N THR A 179 1.95 13.40 9.70
CA THR A 179 1.13 14.31 8.87
C THR A 179 0.12 13.54 8.01
N THR A 180 0.58 12.49 7.33
CA THR A 180 -0.29 11.62 6.51
C THR A 180 -1.31 10.88 7.36
N GLY A 181 -0.96 10.47 8.58
CA GLY A 181 -1.87 9.88 9.54
C GLY A 181 -3.00 10.80 9.98
N VAL A 182 -2.67 12.03 10.36
CA VAL A 182 -3.66 13.04 10.80
C VAL A 182 -4.54 13.47 9.65
N LEU A 183 -3.95 13.96 8.55
CA LEU A 183 -4.70 14.41 7.38
C LEU A 183 -5.51 13.27 6.77
N GLY A 184 -4.91 12.09 6.69
CA GLY A 184 -5.55 10.92 6.15
C GLY A 184 -6.76 10.50 6.98
N SER A 185 -6.62 10.40 8.30
CA SER A 185 -7.73 10.06 9.19
C SER A 185 -8.87 11.07 9.09
N LEU A 186 -8.57 12.39 9.05
CA LEU A 186 -9.58 13.43 8.88
C LEU A 186 -10.37 13.27 7.57
N ILE A 187 -9.65 13.05 6.45
CA ILE A 187 -10.28 12.81 5.15
C ILE A 187 -11.13 11.54 5.18
N PHE A 188 -10.61 10.46 5.78
CA PHE A 188 -11.32 9.18 5.85
C PHE A 188 -12.62 9.29 6.67
N ILE A 189 -12.57 9.95 7.82
CA ILE A 189 -13.75 10.23 8.65
C ILE A 189 -14.74 11.08 7.87
N PHE A 190 -14.28 12.13 7.19
CA PHE A 190 -15.15 12.98 6.36
C PHE A 190 -15.86 12.17 5.27
N LEU A 191 -15.16 11.28 4.58
CA LEU A 191 -15.75 10.41 3.55
C LEU A 191 -16.79 9.44 4.14
N LEU A 192 -16.50 8.87 5.30
CA LEU A 192 -17.42 7.96 6.00
C LEU A 192 -18.71 8.68 6.39
N LEU A 193 -18.61 9.88 6.96
CA LEU A 193 -19.76 10.70 7.35
C LEU A 193 -20.58 11.14 6.13
N LYS A 194 -19.94 11.49 5.01
CA LYS A 194 -20.61 11.92 3.78
C LYS A 194 -21.40 10.78 3.10
N ARG A 195 -20.92 9.53 3.20
CA ARG A 195 -21.53 8.37 2.52
C ARG A 195 -22.91 7.98 3.09
N LYS A 196 -23.26 8.39 4.31
CA LYS A 196 -24.60 8.18 4.88
C LYS A 196 -25.72 8.96 4.15
N VAL A 197 -25.39 9.86 3.23
CA VAL A 197 -26.39 10.66 2.49
C VAL A 197 -26.89 9.94 1.22
N TYR A 198 -26.32 8.79 0.84
CA TYR A 198 -26.70 8.04 -0.37
C TYR A 198 -26.93 6.53 -0.12
N ALA A 199 -27.42 6.17 1.07
CA ALA A 199 -27.89 4.82 1.38
C ALA A 199 -29.41 4.82 1.57
#